data_AF-A0A1I2EQG7-F1
#
_entry.id   AF-A0A1I2EQG7-F1
#
_cell.length_a   1.000
_cell.length_b   1.000
_cell.length_c   1.000
_cell.angle_alpha   90.00
_cell.angle_beta   90.00
_cell.angle_gamma   90.00
#
_symmetry.space_group_name_H-M   'P 1'
#
loop_
_entity.id
_entity.type
_entity.pdbx_description
1 polymer ?
#
loop_
_entity_poly.entity_id
_entity_poly.type
_entity_poly.pdbx_seq_one_letter_code
_entity_poly.pdbx_strand_id
1 'polypeptide(L)'
;MLTSPEEVPARYHAIVLRGIQIAPTWSNCLAFIQSENFEGDALIAFLSDDKVRAALLETPIPESKEALPLRQFIIDAEGLADIVYRGYIQALPKEFKKFPDAISAGKRRILIEERRVMFNVGNLATLDDDVDLQTAFVAQNIASYLSDPSSYSIDDEFRERLLSTNISDEEKRAVIALMDLSALPNLPERAGVVGPILLRTNSALPSLTPDIAKAVIVNAEPVGTQVQLLNLLHETLDKNDVREALGQLPYPYSKIQTGYARPTLERTNENSELVRWLDDRDIISSVGKPFWSNDIAVNLYRS
;
A
#
# COMPACT_ATOMS: atom_id res chain seq x y z
N MET A 1 32.99 12.44 -32.10
CA MET A 1 33.04 12.42 -30.62
C MET A 1 34.45 12.08 -30.21
N LEU A 2 34.98 12.81 -29.24
CA LEU A 2 36.21 12.50 -28.52
C LEU A 2 36.04 11.21 -27.74
N THR A 3 37.13 10.45 -27.63
CA THR A 3 37.16 9.17 -26.94
C THR A 3 37.24 9.35 -25.43
N SER A 4 37.95 10.37 -24.94
CA SER A 4 38.13 10.67 -23.51
C SER A 4 38.16 12.19 -23.21
N PRO A 5 37.68 12.64 -22.03
CA PRO A 5 37.88 14.02 -21.58
C PRO A 5 39.35 14.39 -21.40
N GLU A 6 40.23 13.42 -21.10
CA GLU A 6 41.66 13.65 -20.85
C GLU A 6 42.41 14.15 -22.10
N GLU A 7 41.85 13.96 -23.30
CA GLU A 7 42.38 14.48 -24.56
C GLU A 7 42.24 16.01 -24.68
N VAL A 8 41.53 16.64 -23.75
CA VAL A 8 41.23 18.07 -23.74
C VAL A 8 41.85 18.71 -22.49
N PRO A 9 42.37 19.95 -22.56
CA PRO A 9 42.79 20.68 -21.36
C PRO A 9 41.65 20.82 -20.34
N ALA A 10 41.94 20.61 -19.05
CA ALA A 10 40.95 20.57 -17.98
C ALA A 10 39.97 21.75 -17.97
N ARG A 11 40.43 22.96 -18.36
CA ARG A 11 39.59 24.17 -18.42
C ARG A 11 38.45 24.12 -19.45
N TYR A 12 38.44 23.15 -20.36
CA TYR A 12 37.40 22.99 -21.38
C TYR A 12 36.53 21.74 -21.17
N HIS A 13 36.78 20.94 -20.14
CA HIS A 13 36.06 19.68 -19.92
C HIS A 13 34.54 19.87 -19.82
N ALA A 14 34.07 20.84 -19.03
CA ALA A 14 32.64 21.13 -18.88
C ALA A 14 31.99 21.58 -20.21
N ILE A 15 32.70 22.35 -21.04
CA ILE A 15 32.20 22.83 -22.34
C ILE A 15 32.01 21.66 -23.30
N VAL A 16 33.01 20.77 -23.37
CA VAL A 16 32.97 19.60 -24.25
C VAL A 16 31.89 18.61 -23.81
N LEU A 17 31.70 18.43 -22.50
CA LEU A 17 30.66 17.58 -21.94
C LEU A 17 29.25 18.14 -22.23
N ARG A 18 29.02 19.44 -21.99
CA ARG A 18 27.75 20.11 -22.35
C ARG A 18 27.45 20.03 -23.85
N GLY A 19 28.49 20.09 -24.68
CA GLY A 19 28.38 19.93 -26.13
C GLY A 19 28.17 18.49 -26.59
N ILE A 20 28.12 17.51 -25.68
CA ILE A 20 28.02 16.06 -25.97
C ILE A 20 29.11 15.62 -26.96
N GLN A 21 30.30 16.20 -26.81
CA GLN A 21 31.41 15.94 -27.70
C GLN A 21 32.26 14.75 -27.24
N ILE A 22 32.04 14.22 -26.03
CA ILE A 22 32.70 13.03 -25.48
C ILE A 22 31.77 11.82 -25.60
N ALA A 23 32.35 10.63 -25.83
CA ALA A 23 31.60 9.38 -25.87
C ALA A 23 30.87 9.10 -24.53
N PRO A 24 29.58 8.72 -24.56
CA PRO A 24 28.76 8.48 -23.36
C PRO A 24 29.11 7.14 -22.70
N THR A 25 30.23 7.12 -21.97
CA THR A 25 30.69 5.94 -21.22
C THR A 25 30.86 6.27 -19.74
N TRP A 26 30.64 5.28 -18.86
CA TRP A 26 30.85 5.46 -17.42
C TRP A 26 32.28 5.85 -17.06
N SER A 27 33.28 5.37 -17.83
CA SER A 27 34.68 5.75 -17.67
C SER A 27 34.89 7.25 -17.89
N ASN A 28 34.25 7.81 -18.92
CA ASN A 28 34.36 9.24 -19.21
C ASN A 28 33.62 10.10 -18.17
N CYS A 29 32.47 9.65 -17.68
CA CYS A 29 31.78 10.31 -16.56
C CYS A 29 32.65 10.31 -15.30
N LEU A 30 33.29 9.19 -14.96
CA LEU A 30 34.18 9.09 -13.80
C LEU A 30 35.41 10.00 -13.96
N ALA A 31 36.04 9.99 -15.13
CA ALA A 31 37.18 10.87 -15.43
C ALA A 31 36.79 12.35 -15.29
N PHE A 32 35.57 12.74 -15.72
CA PHE A 32 35.08 14.10 -15.54
C PHE A 32 34.87 14.46 -14.06
N ILE A 33 34.30 13.54 -13.26
CA ILE A 33 34.12 13.74 -11.80
C ILE A 33 35.46 13.93 -11.09
N GLN A 34 36.51 13.25 -11.54
CA GLN A 34 37.84 13.33 -10.97
C GLN A 34 38.67 14.51 -11.50
N SER A 35 38.14 15.29 -12.45
CA SER A 35 38.85 16.43 -13.02
C SER A 35 38.90 17.62 -12.06
N GLU A 36 39.97 18.41 -12.14
CA GLU A 36 40.16 19.60 -11.28
C GLU A 36 39.06 20.67 -11.46
N ASN A 37 38.46 20.74 -12.66
CA ASN A 37 37.40 21.70 -13.00
C ASN A 37 36.03 21.02 -13.11
N PHE A 38 35.77 20.03 -12.25
CA PHE A 38 34.49 19.34 -12.21
C PHE A 38 33.33 20.31 -11.95
N GLU A 39 32.35 20.30 -12.85
CA GLU A 39 31.10 21.08 -12.74
C GLU A 39 29.90 20.12 -12.71
N GLY A 40 29.26 19.96 -11.55
CA GLY A 40 28.12 19.06 -11.37
C GLY A 40 27.01 19.31 -12.39
N ASP A 41 26.62 20.57 -12.59
CA ASP A 41 25.56 20.94 -13.54
C ASP A 41 25.87 20.54 -14.99
N ALA A 42 27.15 20.54 -15.39
CA ALA A 42 27.54 20.07 -16.71
C ALA A 42 27.31 18.56 -16.87
N LEU A 43 27.61 17.79 -15.82
CA LEU A 43 27.35 16.34 -15.82
C LEU A 43 25.85 16.04 -15.72
N ILE A 44 25.08 16.78 -14.93
CA ILE A 44 23.62 16.67 -14.88
C ILE A 44 23.01 16.91 -16.26
N ALA A 45 23.42 17.97 -16.96
CA ALA A 45 22.93 18.28 -18.30
C ALA A 45 23.27 17.16 -19.30
N PHE A 46 24.49 16.62 -19.24
CA PHE A 46 24.91 15.50 -20.08
C PHE A 46 24.10 14.23 -19.81
N LEU A 47 23.93 13.86 -18.53
CA LEU A 47 23.15 12.69 -18.11
C LEU A 47 21.64 12.83 -18.40
N SER A 48 21.15 14.06 -18.60
CA SER A 48 19.76 14.35 -18.92
C SER A 48 19.43 14.19 -20.40
N ASP A 49 20.43 14.13 -21.29
CA ASP A 49 20.20 13.90 -22.71
C ASP A 49 19.76 12.44 -22.97
N ASP A 50 18.67 12.27 -23.71
CA ASP A 50 18.06 10.96 -23.94
C ASP A 50 19.00 9.98 -24.69
N LYS A 51 19.81 10.48 -25.63
CA LYS A 51 20.75 9.62 -26.40
C LYS A 51 21.92 9.21 -25.53
N VAL A 52 22.44 10.14 -24.73
CA VAL A 52 23.50 9.86 -23.75
C VAL A 52 23.00 8.83 -22.74
N ARG A 53 21.82 9.04 -22.15
CA ARG A 53 21.24 8.12 -21.18
C ARG A 53 21.05 6.72 -21.77
N ALA A 54 20.48 6.63 -22.99
CA ALA A 54 20.28 5.36 -23.66
C ALA A 54 21.61 4.61 -23.83
N ALA A 55 22.64 5.28 -24.34
CA ALA A 55 23.95 4.67 -24.54
C ALA A 55 24.65 4.27 -23.22
N LEU A 56 24.54 5.09 -22.17
CA LEU A 56 25.12 4.76 -20.86
C LEU A 56 24.46 3.52 -20.25
N LEU A 57 23.13 3.44 -20.31
CA LEU A 57 22.35 2.34 -19.72
C LEU A 57 22.48 1.01 -20.49
N GLU A 58 23.09 0.99 -21.69
CA GLU A 58 23.50 -0.25 -22.37
C GLU A 58 24.65 -0.97 -21.63
N THR A 59 25.38 -0.25 -20.77
CA THR A 59 26.50 -0.80 -20.00
C THR A 59 26.24 -0.69 -18.50
N PRO A 60 26.58 -1.72 -17.69
CA PRO A 60 26.35 -1.67 -16.25
C PRO A 60 27.20 -0.58 -15.58
N ILE A 61 26.62 0.08 -14.58
CA ILE A 61 27.37 1.04 -13.76
C ILE A 61 28.49 0.29 -13.02
N PRO A 62 29.76 0.73 -13.12
CA PRO A 62 30.87 0.02 -12.51
C PRO A 62 30.73 -0.10 -10.98
N GLU A 63 31.08 -1.27 -10.45
CA GLU A 63 31.01 -1.59 -9.02
C GLU A 63 32.32 -1.39 -8.25
N SER A 64 33.41 -1.11 -8.96
CA SER A 64 34.73 -1.01 -8.36
C SER A 64 34.80 0.12 -7.32
N LYS A 65 35.80 0.07 -6.44
CA LYS A 65 35.98 1.09 -5.40
C LYS A 65 36.27 2.46 -6.01
N GLU A 66 36.98 2.48 -7.13
CA GLU A 66 37.38 3.68 -7.88
C GLU A 66 36.16 4.39 -8.48
N ALA A 67 35.09 3.63 -8.80
CA ALA A 67 33.83 4.17 -9.32
C ALA A 67 32.86 4.65 -8.21
N LEU A 68 33.28 4.64 -6.93
CA LEU A 68 32.44 5.16 -5.84
C LEU A 68 32.01 6.63 -6.04
N PRO A 69 32.88 7.56 -6.48
CA PRO A 69 32.46 8.95 -6.72
C PRO A 69 31.37 9.07 -7.78
N LEU A 70 31.43 8.26 -8.84
CA LEU A 70 30.39 8.20 -9.87
C LEU A 70 29.04 7.76 -9.30
N ARG A 71 29.03 6.67 -8.52
CA ARG A 71 27.80 6.18 -7.89
C ARG A 71 27.24 7.21 -6.92
N GLN A 72 28.09 7.82 -6.09
CA GLN A 72 27.66 8.85 -5.14
C GLN A 72 27.04 10.05 -5.86
N PHE A 73 27.68 10.52 -6.94
CA PHE A 73 27.13 11.62 -7.75
C PHE A 73 25.73 11.29 -8.29
N ILE A 74 25.54 10.09 -8.84
CA ILE A 74 24.22 9.66 -9.36
C ILE A 74 23.18 9.61 -8.24
N ILE A 75 23.55 9.12 -7.06
CA ILE A 75 22.65 9.00 -5.90
C ILE A 75 22.19 10.38 -5.43
N ASP A 76 23.10 11.36 -5.39
CA ASP A 76 22.85 12.72 -4.89
C ASP A 76 22.38 13.70 -5.98
N ALA A 77 22.08 13.21 -7.18
CA ALA A 77 21.78 14.03 -8.37
C ALA A 77 20.37 14.67 -8.34
N GLU A 78 20.14 15.59 -7.40
CA GLU A 78 18.86 16.32 -7.25
C GLU A 78 18.45 17.06 -8.53
N GLY A 79 19.42 17.58 -9.29
CA GLY A 79 19.17 18.33 -10.52
C GLY A 79 18.63 17.51 -11.70
N LEU A 80 18.62 16.16 -11.63
CA LEU A 80 18.03 15.33 -12.67
C LEU A 80 16.50 15.36 -12.57
N ALA A 81 15.80 15.31 -13.69
CA ALA A 81 14.35 15.06 -13.68
C ALA A 81 14.03 13.68 -13.09
N ASP A 82 12.88 13.51 -12.44
CA ASP A 82 12.48 12.25 -11.76
C ASP A 82 12.56 11.01 -12.64
N ILE A 83 12.08 11.11 -13.88
CA ILE A 83 12.13 10.00 -14.85
C ILE A 83 13.58 9.62 -15.22
N VAL A 84 14.47 10.61 -15.33
CA VAL A 84 15.89 10.40 -15.65
C VAL A 84 16.60 9.78 -14.46
N TYR A 85 16.39 10.33 -13.27
CA TYR A 85 16.95 9.85 -12.02
C TYR A 85 16.55 8.38 -11.78
N ARG A 86 15.27 8.05 -11.91
CA ARG A 86 14.75 6.67 -11.76
C ARG A 86 15.49 5.67 -12.65
N GLY A 87 15.71 6.01 -13.93
CA GLY A 87 16.43 5.14 -14.86
C GLY A 87 17.86 4.81 -14.40
N TYR A 88 18.59 5.80 -13.85
CA TYR A 88 19.92 5.55 -13.31
C TYR A 88 19.90 4.81 -11.97
N ILE A 89 18.96 5.12 -11.09
CA ILE A 89 18.78 4.43 -9.80
C ILE A 89 18.47 2.95 -10.01
N GLN A 90 17.66 2.62 -11.02
CA GLN A 90 17.39 1.23 -11.44
C GLN A 90 18.65 0.49 -11.91
N ALA A 91 19.57 1.19 -12.56
CA ALA A 91 20.81 0.62 -13.07
C ALA A 91 21.92 0.48 -12.01
N LEU A 92 21.73 1.05 -10.82
CA LEU A 92 22.73 0.93 -9.75
C LEU A 92 22.81 -0.53 -9.25
N PRO A 93 24.02 -1.00 -8.90
CA PRO A 93 24.23 -2.41 -8.59
C PRO A 93 23.85 -2.82 -7.16
N LYS A 94 23.79 -1.86 -6.21
CA LYS A 94 23.64 -2.15 -4.78
C LYS A 94 22.62 -1.25 -4.12
N GLU A 95 22.01 -1.79 -3.06
CA GLU A 95 21.22 -1.02 -2.12
C GLU A 95 22.07 -0.07 -1.28
N PHE A 96 21.43 0.97 -0.78
CA PHE A 96 21.99 1.99 0.06
C PHE A 96 21.68 1.68 1.51
N LYS A 97 22.68 1.88 2.37
CA LYS A 97 22.52 1.68 3.80
C LYS A 97 21.59 2.73 4.43
N LYS A 98 21.53 3.92 3.85
CA LYS A 98 20.77 5.08 4.35
C LYS A 98 20.21 5.88 3.19
N PHE A 99 19.16 6.66 3.47
CA PHE A 99 18.70 7.69 2.56
C PHE A 99 19.79 8.76 2.37
N PRO A 100 19.95 9.30 1.16
CA PRO A 100 20.76 10.50 0.94
C PRO A 100 20.13 11.73 1.59
N ASP A 101 20.97 12.58 2.19
CA ASP A 101 20.49 13.74 2.97
C ASP A 101 19.95 14.86 2.06
N ALA A 102 20.55 15.06 0.89
CA ALA A 102 20.38 16.25 0.05
C ALA A 102 19.36 16.09 -1.09
N ILE A 103 18.52 15.06 -1.06
CA ILE A 103 17.53 14.79 -2.12
C ILE A 103 16.10 15.09 -1.66
N SER A 104 15.27 15.56 -2.59
CA SER A 104 13.86 15.89 -2.34
C SER A 104 12.99 14.67 -2.04
N ALA A 105 11.79 14.90 -1.48
CA ALA A 105 10.81 13.86 -1.19
C ALA A 105 10.44 13.02 -2.43
N GLY A 106 10.38 13.64 -3.61
CA GLY A 106 10.14 12.94 -4.89
C GLY A 106 11.23 11.91 -5.19
N LYS A 107 12.50 12.27 -5.01
CA LYS A 107 13.63 11.34 -5.17
C LYS A 107 13.62 10.25 -4.10
N ARG A 108 13.33 10.58 -2.85
CA ARG A 108 13.19 9.58 -1.77
C ARG A 108 12.09 8.56 -2.10
N ARG A 109 10.94 9.00 -2.64
CA ARG A 109 9.89 8.09 -3.14
C ARG A 109 10.42 7.16 -4.22
N ILE A 110 11.19 7.66 -5.18
CA ILE A 110 11.82 6.81 -6.21
C ILE A 110 12.74 5.77 -5.56
N LEU A 111 13.59 6.16 -4.60
CA LEU A 111 14.47 5.20 -3.92
C LEU A 111 13.69 4.11 -3.17
N ILE A 112 12.54 4.45 -2.58
CA ILE A 112 11.64 3.50 -1.93
C ILE A 112 11.04 2.55 -2.97
N GLU A 113 10.38 3.06 -4.01
CA GLU A 113 9.71 2.27 -5.05
C GLU A 113 10.68 1.28 -5.72
N GLU A 114 11.91 1.73 -6.00
CA GLU A 114 12.97 0.93 -6.62
C GLU A 114 13.73 0.04 -5.63
N ARG A 115 13.29 -0.03 -4.36
CA ARG A 115 13.89 -0.83 -3.26
C ARG A 115 15.39 -0.60 -3.10
N ARG A 116 15.81 0.67 -3.18
CA ARG A 116 17.23 1.03 -3.13
C ARG A 116 17.74 1.42 -1.77
N VAL A 117 16.87 1.55 -0.76
CA VAL A 117 17.31 1.82 0.61
C VAL A 117 16.94 0.64 1.48
N MET A 118 17.91 0.17 2.27
CA MET A 118 17.73 -0.94 3.19
C MET A 118 16.62 -0.64 4.21
N PHE A 119 15.66 -1.55 4.36
CA PHE A 119 14.62 -1.41 5.35
C PHE A 119 15.14 -1.71 6.76
N ASN A 120 15.15 -0.71 7.63
CA ASN A 120 15.54 -0.82 9.04
C ASN A 120 14.95 0.35 9.86
N VAL A 121 14.97 0.22 11.18
CA VAL A 121 14.42 1.23 12.12
C VAL A 121 15.03 2.61 11.91
N GLY A 122 16.34 2.70 11.68
CA GLY A 122 17.02 3.98 11.49
C GLY A 122 16.55 4.71 10.23
N ASN A 123 16.40 4.01 9.11
CA ASN A 123 15.91 4.58 7.87
C ASN A 123 14.42 4.90 7.93
N LEU A 124 13.63 4.09 8.64
CA LEU A 124 12.22 4.40 8.87
C LEU A 124 12.07 5.70 9.67
N ALA A 125 12.85 5.88 10.73
CA ALA A 125 12.85 7.09 11.56
C ALA A 125 13.27 8.35 10.78
N THR A 126 14.10 8.23 9.74
CA THR A 126 14.43 9.37 8.88
C THR A 126 13.26 9.91 8.06
N LEU A 127 12.13 9.18 8.04
CA LEU A 127 10.90 9.53 7.35
C LEU A 127 9.78 9.95 8.32
N ASP A 128 10.06 10.13 9.62
CA ASP A 128 9.03 10.47 10.62
C ASP A 128 8.27 11.76 10.30
N ASP A 129 8.93 12.72 9.64
CA ASP A 129 8.31 13.98 9.21
C ASP A 129 7.51 13.86 7.88
N ASP A 130 7.54 12.70 7.22
CA ASP A 130 6.83 12.44 5.96
C ASP A 130 6.10 11.09 6.02
N VAL A 131 4.89 11.14 6.58
CA VAL A 131 4.04 9.96 6.77
C VAL A 131 3.72 9.23 5.46
N ASP A 132 3.67 9.92 4.33
CA ASP A 132 3.37 9.31 3.03
C ASP A 132 4.56 8.50 2.51
N LEU A 133 5.78 9.01 2.66
CA LEU A 133 7.01 8.26 2.38
C LEU A 133 7.19 7.12 3.37
N GLN A 134 6.93 7.34 4.66
CA GLN A 134 7.00 6.31 5.67
C GLN A 134 6.04 5.15 5.36
N THR A 135 4.79 5.47 5.02
CA THR A 135 3.76 4.50 4.60
C THR A 135 4.23 3.72 3.36
N ALA A 136 4.74 4.41 2.34
CA ALA A 136 5.25 3.76 1.13
C ALA A 136 6.45 2.85 1.43
N PHE A 137 7.34 3.26 2.34
CA PHE A 137 8.53 2.49 2.69
C PHE A 137 8.20 1.19 3.42
N VAL A 138 7.26 1.23 4.36
CA VAL A 138 6.78 0.03 5.05
C VAL A 138 5.99 -0.87 4.09
N ALA A 139 5.08 -0.31 3.28
CA ALA A 139 4.31 -1.09 2.31
C ALA A 139 5.21 -1.82 1.30
N GLN A 140 6.24 -1.15 0.78
CA GLN A 140 7.17 -1.75 -0.17
C GLN A 140 8.02 -2.88 0.43
N ASN A 141 8.18 -2.87 1.76
CA ASN A 141 8.97 -3.83 2.54
C ASN A 141 8.09 -4.60 3.55
N ILE A 142 6.81 -4.79 3.23
CA ILE A 142 5.81 -5.30 4.18
C ILE A 142 6.17 -6.68 4.73
N ALA A 143 6.78 -7.56 3.92
CA ALA A 143 7.22 -8.88 4.36
C ALA A 143 8.29 -8.79 5.47
N SER A 144 9.22 -7.85 5.36
CA SER A 144 10.25 -7.61 6.38
C SER A 144 9.63 -7.03 7.65
N TYR A 145 8.69 -6.09 7.54
CA TYR A 145 7.95 -5.57 8.69
C TYR A 145 7.18 -6.67 9.43
N LEU A 146 6.39 -7.47 8.70
CA LEU A 146 5.57 -8.53 9.29
C LEU A 146 6.38 -9.66 9.94
N SER A 147 7.66 -9.83 9.56
CA SER A 147 8.55 -10.83 10.16
C SER A 147 9.03 -10.48 11.58
N ASP A 148 9.09 -9.19 11.91
CA ASP A 148 9.46 -8.69 13.24
C ASP A 148 8.80 -7.31 13.50
N PRO A 149 7.47 -7.29 13.70
CA PRO A 149 6.73 -6.04 13.83
C PRO A 149 7.09 -5.27 15.10
N SER A 150 7.53 -5.97 16.16
CA SER A 150 7.94 -5.37 17.44
C SER A 150 9.19 -4.50 17.35
N SER A 151 10.04 -4.73 16.34
CA SER A 151 11.23 -3.90 16.11
C SER A 151 10.90 -2.49 15.61
N TYR A 152 9.66 -2.25 15.16
CA TYR A 152 9.24 -0.97 14.60
C TYR A 152 8.17 -0.33 15.49
N SER A 153 8.35 0.94 15.85
CA SER A 153 7.40 1.73 16.64
C SER A 153 6.23 2.22 15.76
N ILE A 154 5.41 1.27 15.30
CA ILE A 154 4.24 1.51 14.44
C ILE A 154 2.96 1.23 15.22
N ASP A 155 2.08 2.23 15.31
CA ASP A 155 0.79 2.16 15.98
C ASP A 155 -0.36 1.76 15.03
N ASP A 156 -1.57 1.67 15.57
CA ASP A 156 -2.75 1.25 14.81
C ASP A 156 -3.26 2.29 13.83
N GLU A 157 -3.01 3.58 14.06
CA GLU A 157 -3.33 4.63 13.10
C GLU A 157 -2.49 4.46 11.84
N PHE A 158 -1.19 4.19 11.99
CA PHE A 158 -0.32 3.88 10.87
C PHE A 158 -0.68 2.53 10.21
N ARG A 159 -1.01 1.49 11.00
CA ARG A 159 -1.46 0.20 10.44
C ARG A 159 -2.73 0.34 9.60
N GLU A 160 -3.67 1.18 10.03
CA GLU A 160 -4.86 1.51 9.24
C GLU A 160 -4.50 2.14 7.88
N ARG A 161 -3.52 3.04 7.84
CA ARG A 161 -3.00 3.60 6.57
C ARG A 161 -2.42 2.51 5.68
N LEU A 162 -1.68 1.55 6.24
CA LEU A 162 -1.14 0.40 5.48
C LEU A 162 -2.25 -0.41 4.79
N LEU A 163 -3.42 -0.57 5.41
CA LEU A 163 -4.56 -1.31 4.83
C LEU A 163 -5.08 -0.66 3.52
N SER A 164 -4.85 0.65 3.35
CA SER A 164 -5.22 1.39 2.15
C SER A 164 -4.17 1.31 1.02
N THR A 165 -3.01 0.72 1.28
CA THR A 165 -1.95 0.56 0.28
C THR A 165 -2.17 -0.66 -0.61
N ASN A 166 -1.33 -0.82 -1.64
CA ASN A 166 -1.40 -1.90 -2.62
C ASN A 166 -0.69 -3.20 -2.16
N ILE A 167 -0.60 -3.45 -0.86
CA ILE A 167 -0.18 -4.76 -0.32
C ILE A 167 -1.30 -5.80 -0.54
N SER A 168 -0.95 -7.08 -0.56
CA SER A 168 -1.91 -8.18 -0.76
C SER A 168 -2.94 -8.28 0.36
N ASP A 169 -4.10 -8.89 0.10
CA ASP A 169 -5.14 -9.07 1.12
C ASP A 169 -4.66 -9.95 2.30
N GLU A 170 -3.78 -10.93 2.05
CA GLU A 170 -3.11 -11.72 3.08
C GLU A 170 -2.20 -10.86 3.98
N GLU A 171 -1.42 -9.94 3.39
CA GLU A 171 -0.59 -9.00 4.14
C GLU A 171 -1.46 -8.00 4.92
N LYS A 172 -2.55 -7.50 4.34
CA LYS A 172 -3.52 -6.65 5.06
C LYS A 172 -4.10 -7.37 6.27
N ARG A 173 -4.47 -8.64 6.11
CA ARG A 173 -4.95 -9.46 7.22
C ARG A 173 -3.88 -9.62 8.30
N ALA A 174 -2.63 -9.86 7.91
CA ALA A 174 -1.53 -9.95 8.87
C ALA A 174 -1.33 -8.62 9.62
N VAL A 175 -1.47 -7.47 8.95
CA VAL A 175 -1.47 -6.15 9.59
C VAL A 175 -2.62 -6.00 10.58
N ILE A 176 -3.85 -6.38 10.21
CA ILE A 176 -5.02 -6.34 11.10
C ILE A 176 -4.79 -7.20 12.35
N ALA A 177 -4.14 -8.36 12.22
CA ALA A 177 -3.83 -9.23 13.35
C ALA A 177 -2.84 -8.62 14.36
N LEU A 178 -2.12 -7.56 13.98
CA LEU A 178 -1.24 -6.79 14.86
C LEU A 178 -1.96 -5.62 15.55
N MET A 179 -3.17 -5.28 15.12
CA MET A 179 -3.94 -4.17 15.66
C MET A 179 -4.71 -4.54 16.92
N ASP A 180 -4.93 -3.57 17.81
CA ASP A 180 -5.90 -3.70 18.90
C ASP A 180 -7.32 -3.49 18.37
N LEU A 181 -7.99 -4.60 18.09
CA LEU A 181 -9.36 -4.58 17.57
C LEU A 181 -10.41 -4.19 18.61
N SER A 182 -10.08 -4.13 19.90
CA SER A 182 -11.04 -3.80 20.96
C SER A 182 -11.57 -2.36 20.83
N ALA A 183 -10.84 -1.48 20.14
CA ALA A 183 -11.24 -0.11 19.87
C ALA A 183 -12.22 0.04 18.69
N LEU A 184 -12.39 -0.99 17.84
CA LEU A 184 -13.20 -0.91 16.62
C LEU A 184 -14.66 -0.45 16.82
N PRO A 185 -15.38 -0.84 17.89
CA PRO A 185 -16.74 -0.34 18.14
C PRO A 185 -16.85 1.18 18.24
N ASN A 186 -15.76 1.87 18.59
CA ASN A 186 -15.70 3.33 18.69
C ASN A 186 -14.99 3.98 17.49
N LEU A 187 -14.59 3.20 16.48
CA LEU A 187 -13.83 3.65 15.31
C LEU A 187 -14.50 3.18 14.01
N PRO A 188 -15.61 3.81 13.59
CA PRO A 188 -16.44 3.35 12.48
C PRO A 188 -15.67 3.31 11.15
N GLU A 189 -14.83 4.31 10.85
CA GLU A 189 -14.04 4.35 9.62
C GLU A 189 -13.09 3.15 9.53
N ARG A 190 -12.33 2.89 10.61
CA ARG A 190 -11.44 1.73 10.72
C ARG A 190 -12.20 0.42 10.59
N ALA A 191 -13.35 0.29 11.26
CA ALA A 191 -14.19 -0.90 11.17
C ALA A 191 -14.68 -1.14 9.72
N GLY A 192 -15.03 -0.07 9.01
CA GLY A 192 -15.43 -0.09 7.60
C GLY A 192 -14.31 -0.52 6.64
N VAL A 193 -13.03 -0.29 6.99
CA VAL A 193 -11.88 -0.79 6.22
C VAL A 193 -11.57 -2.25 6.54
N VAL A 194 -11.60 -2.62 7.83
CA VAL A 194 -11.26 -3.97 8.31
C VAL A 194 -12.22 -5.02 7.76
N GLY A 195 -13.54 -4.77 7.83
CA GLY A 195 -14.58 -5.73 7.42
C GLY A 195 -14.35 -6.30 6.01
N PRO A 196 -14.31 -5.46 4.95
CA PRO A 196 -14.08 -5.92 3.58
C PRO A 196 -12.81 -6.77 3.39
N ILE A 197 -11.73 -6.52 4.15
CA ILE A 197 -10.50 -7.31 4.08
C ILE A 197 -10.72 -8.72 4.66
N LEU A 198 -11.42 -8.83 5.79
CA LEU A 198 -11.77 -10.12 6.39
C LEU A 198 -12.64 -10.95 5.45
N LEU A 199 -13.57 -10.28 4.75
CA LEU A 199 -14.43 -10.94 3.77
C LEU A 199 -13.64 -11.51 2.59
N ARG A 200 -12.73 -10.72 1.99
CA ARG A 200 -11.92 -11.18 0.85
C ARG A 200 -10.96 -12.32 1.19
N THR A 201 -10.51 -12.36 2.44
CA THR A 201 -9.65 -13.45 2.94
C THR A 201 -10.45 -14.65 3.49
N ASN A 202 -11.79 -14.61 3.41
CA ASN A 202 -12.73 -15.63 3.87
C ASN A 202 -12.35 -16.21 5.25
N SER A 203 -12.01 -15.33 6.19
CA SER A 203 -11.47 -15.77 7.48
C SER A 203 -11.90 -14.87 8.61
N ALA A 204 -12.65 -15.43 9.55
CA ALA A 204 -12.85 -14.81 10.84
C ALA A 204 -11.50 -14.77 11.59
N LEU A 205 -11.24 -13.66 12.30
CA LEU A 205 -10.13 -13.60 13.24
C LEU A 205 -10.55 -14.30 14.55
N PRO A 206 -9.67 -15.08 15.19
CA PRO A 206 -10.01 -15.81 16.42
C PRO A 206 -10.47 -14.93 17.59
N SER A 207 -10.16 -13.63 17.55
CA SER A 207 -10.37 -12.66 18.64
C SER A 207 -11.61 -11.76 18.45
N LEU A 208 -12.47 -12.03 17.48
CA LEU A 208 -13.66 -11.19 17.25
C LEU A 208 -14.72 -11.41 18.33
N THR A 209 -14.92 -10.43 19.19
CA THR A 209 -16.07 -10.37 20.11
C THR A 209 -17.34 -9.96 19.35
N PRO A 210 -18.54 -10.18 19.92
CA PRO A 210 -19.79 -9.76 19.27
C PRO A 210 -19.82 -8.27 18.92
N ASP A 211 -19.31 -7.40 19.80
CA ASP A 211 -19.28 -5.95 19.57
C ASP A 211 -18.34 -5.58 18.40
N ILE A 212 -17.20 -6.25 18.28
CA ILE A 212 -16.28 -6.04 17.17
C ILE A 212 -16.91 -6.53 15.87
N ALA A 213 -17.52 -7.72 15.89
CA ALA A 213 -18.21 -8.28 14.73
C ALA A 213 -19.35 -7.36 14.25
N LYS A 214 -20.19 -6.85 15.17
CA LYS A 214 -21.22 -5.85 14.84
C LYS A 214 -20.60 -4.60 14.22
N ALA A 215 -19.53 -4.05 14.81
CA ALA A 215 -18.88 -2.85 14.32
C ALA A 215 -18.38 -3.00 12.87
N VAL A 216 -17.72 -4.11 12.53
CA VAL A 216 -17.22 -4.35 11.16
C VAL A 216 -18.36 -4.61 10.16
N ILE A 217 -19.47 -5.22 10.59
CA ILE A 217 -20.64 -5.45 9.75
C ILE A 217 -21.33 -4.13 9.41
N VAL A 218 -21.66 -3.32 10.42
CA VAL A 218 -22.54 -2.14 10.23
C VAL A 218 -21.84 -0.97 9.56
N ASN A 219 -20.51 -0.86 9.69
CA ASN A 219 -19.73 0.22 9.09
C ASN A 219 -19.13 -0.14 7.72
N ALA A 220 -19.30 -1.38 7.24
CA ALA A 220 -18.87 -1.75 5.90
C ALA A 220 -19.77 -1.13 4.83
N GLU A 221 -19.21 -0.84 3.66
CA GLU A 221 -19.95 -0.41 2.48
C GLU A 221 -19.52 -1.21 1.24
N PRO A 222 -20.41 -1.39 0.23
CA PRO A 222 -21.86 -1.12 0.24
C PRO A 222 -22.67 -2.15 1.05
N VAL A 223 -24.01 -2.01 1.10
CA VAL A 223 -24.94 -2.91 1.84
C VAL A 223 -24.73 -4.39 1.52
N GLY A 224 -24.40 -4.74 0.28
CA GLY A 224 -24.07 -6.12 -0.10
C GLY A 224 -22.91 -6.70 0.71
N THR A 225 -21.87 -5.88 0.96
CA THR A 225 -20.73 -6.25 1.82
C THR A 225 -21.17 -6.47 3.26
N GLN A 226 -22.08 -5.64 3.78
CA GLN A 226 -22.62 -5.79 5.13
C GLN A 226 -23.34 -7.14 5.30
N VAL A 227 -24.16 -7.54 4.30
CA VAL A 227 -24.85 -8.82 4.29
C VAL A 227 -23.86 -9.99 4.21
N GLN A 228 -22.86 -9.90 3.33
CA GLN A 228 -21.81 -10.93 3.21
C GLN A 228 -21.00 -11.07 4.51
N LEU A 229 -20.68 -9.97 5.16
CA LEU A 229 -20.01 -9.99 6.47
C LEU A 229 -20.89 -10.58 7.56
N LEU A 230 -22.19 -10.27 7.56
CA LEU A 230 -23.13 -10.86 8.49
C LEU A 230 -23.24 -12.38 8.27
N ASN A 231 -23.25 -12.86 7.02
CA ASN A 231 -23.18 -14.30 6.71
C ASN A 231 -21.87 -14.93 7.20
N LEU A 232 -20.74 -14.25 7.03
CA LEU A 232 -19.44 -14.76 7.46
C LEU A 232 -19.31 -14.84 8.98
N LEU A 233 -19.87 -13.88 9.71
CA LEU A 233 -19.63 -13.69 11.14
C LEU A 233 -20.81 -14.08 12.03
N HIS A 234 -21.92 -14.59 11.49
CA HIS A 234 -23.11 -14.83 12.30
C HIS A 234 -22.89 -15.78 13.49
N GLU A 235 -21.93 -16.70 13.40
CA GLU A 235 -21.61 -17.66 14.48
C GLU A 235 -20.99 -16.99 15.70
N THR A 236 -20.41 -15.79 15.57
CA THR A 236 -19.87 -15.02 16.70
C THR A 236 -20.93 -14.20 17.42
N LEU A 237 -22.14 -14.09 16.85
CA LEU A 237 -23.24 -13.27 17.35
C LEU A 237 -24.32 -14.16 17.95
N ASP A 238 -24.93 -13.78 19.08
CA ASP A 238 -26.15 -14.45 19.55
C ASP A 238 -27.41 -13.95 18.81
N LYS A 239 -28.60 -14.46 19.16
CA LYS A 239 -29.85 -14.06 18.47
C LYS A 239 -30.19 -12.57 18.68
N ASN A 240 -29.80 -11.98 19.80
CA ASN A 240 -30.03 -10.56 20.09
C ASN A 240 -29.03 -9.70 19.32
N ASP A 241 -27.75 -10.07 19.32
CA ASP A 241 -26.70 -9.41 18.55
C ASP A 241 -27.02 -9.39 17.06
N VAL A 242 -27.50 -10.50 16.50
CA VAL A 242 -27.92 -10.55 15.09
C VAL A 242 -29.06 -9.57 14.82
N ARG A 243 -30.07 -9.49 15.71
CA ARG A 243 -31.19 -8.55 15.54
C ARG A 243 -30.76 -7.10 15.68
N GLU A 244 -29.80 -6.82 16.56
CA GLU A 244 -29.18 -5.51 16.70
C GLU A 244 -28.44 -5.11 15.42
N ALA A 245 -27.58 -5.99 14.90
CA ALA A 245 -26.86 -5.78 13.64
C ALA A 245 -27.83 -5.53 12.48
N LEU A 246 -28.82 -6.42 12.29
CA LEU A 246 -29.87 -6.26 11.28
C LEU A 246 -30.60 -4.92 11.42
N GLY A 247 -30.94 -4.52 12.66
CA GLY A 247 -31.60 -3.26 12.96
C GLY A 247 -30.83 -2.00 12.53
N GLN A 248 -29.50 -2.09 12.45
CA GLN A 248 -28.63 -1.00 11.99
C GLN A 248 -28.41 -0.99 10.47
N LEU A 249 -28.70 -2.10 9.77
CA LEU A 249 -28.61 -2.14 8.31
C LEU A 249 -29.75 -1.34 7.64
N PRO A 250 -29.56 -0.84 6.41
CA PRO A 250 -30.62 -0.14 5.68
C PRO A 250 -31.88 -0.99 5.46
N TYR A 251 -32.99 -0.34 5.14
CA TYR A 251 -34.18 -1.04 4.65
C TYR A 251 -33.80 -1.89 3.41
N PRO A 252 -34.32 -3.12 3.26
CA PRO A 252 -35.33 -3.81 4.08
C PRO A 252 -34.81 -4.56 5.32
N TYR A 253 -33.50 -4.69 5.50
CA TYR A 253 -32.89 -5.54 6.54
C TYR A 253 -33.23 -5.10 7.97
N SER A 254 -33.26 -3.78 8.25
CA SER A 254 -33.67 -3.22 9.55
C SER A 254 -35.07 -3.62 10.03
N LYS A 255 -35.92 -4.17 9.15
CA LYS A 255 -37.24 -4.67 9.53
C LYS A 255 -37.25 -6.16 9.90
N ILE A 256 -36.12 -6.86 9.81
CA ILE A 256 -35.98 -8.27 10.23
C ILE A 256 -35.72 -8.30 11.74
N GLN A 257 -36.78 -8.08 12.52
CA GLN A 257 -36.77 -8.14 13.98
C GLN A 257 -37.85 -9.11 14.47
N THR A 258 -38.82 -8.64 15.26
CA THR A 258 -40.04 -9.36 15.65
C THR A 258 -41.27 -8.50 15.31
N GLY A 259 -42.44 -9.13 15.26
CA GLY A 259 -43.71 -8.42 15.05
C GLY A 259 -44.32 -8.62 13.66
N TYR A 260 -45.04 -7.61 13.18
CA TYR A 260 -45.92 -7.73 12.01
C TYR A 260 -45.29 -7.33 10.66
N ALA A 261 -44.04 -6.87 10.68
CA ALA A 261 -43.34 -6.50 9.46
C ALA A 261 -43.12 -7.72 8.55
N ARG A 262 -43.15 -7.50 7.24
CA ARG A 262 -42.88 -8.51 6.21
C ARG A 262 -41.85 -7.97 5.22
N PRO A 263 -40.57 -7.83 5.64
CA PRO A 263 -39.53 -7.35 4.75
C PRO A 263 -39.39 -8.30 3.55
N THR A 264 -39.11 -7.70 2.39
CA THR A 264 -38.90 -8.42 1.13
C THR A 264 -37.49 -8.11 0.65
N LEU A 265 -36.68 -9.15 0.43
CA LEU A 265 -35.29 -9.05 -0.02
C LEU A 265 -35.18 -9.48 -1.48
N GLU A 266 -34.40 -8.77 -2.28
CA GLU A 266 -34.06 -9.23 -3.63
C GLU A 266 -33.41 -10.62 -3.56
N ARG A 267 -33.76 -11.50 -4.51
CA ARG A 267 -33.19 -12.86 -4.55
C ARG A 267 -31.78 -12.86 -5.13
N THR A 268 -30.79 -12.70 -4.25
CA THR A 268 -29.37 -12.90 -4.53
C THR A 268 -28.83 -14.13 -3.76
N ASN A 269 -27.59 -14.54 -4.02
CA ASN A 269 -26.95 -15.62 -3.29
C ASN A 269 -26.77 -15.26 -1.80
N GLU A 270 -26.34 -14.02 -1.54
CA GLU A 270 -26.08 -13.47 -0.22
C GLU A 270 -27.36 -13.41 0.61
N ASN A 271 -28.46 -12.89 0.03
CA ASN A 271 -29.74 -12.80 0.71
C ASN A 271 -30.37 -14.19 0.92
N SER A 272 -30.15 -15.12 -0.01
CA SER A 272 -30.64 -16.50 0.13
C SER A 272 -29.91 -17.24 1.25
N GLU A 273 -28.60 -17.05 1.36
CA GLU A 273 -27.80 -17.58 2.46
C GLU A 273 -28.22 -16.94 3.80
N LEU A 274 -28.39 -15.62 3.83
CA LEU A 274 -28.83 -14.87 5.01
C LEU A 274 -30.12 -15.46 5.59
N VAL A 275 -31.18 -15.55 4.79
CA VAL A 275 -32.47 -16.02 5.31
C VAL A 275 -32.46 -17.50 5.69
N ARG A 276 -31.60 -18.32 5.06
CA ARG A 276 -31.46 -19.74 5.40
C ARG A 276 -30.96 -19.90 6.82
N TRP A 277 -29.82 -19.30 7.16
CA TRP A 277 -29.28 -19.47 8.51
C TRP A 277 -30.10 -18.69 9.56
N LEU A 278 -30.79 -17.61 9.19
CA LEU A 278 -31.73 -16.93 10.08
C LEU A 278 -32.90 -17.85 10.48
N ASP A 279 -33.40 -18.66 9.55
CA ASP A 279 -34.44 -19.66 9.80
C ASP A 279 -33.89 -20.81 10.65
N ASP A 280 -32.73 -21.37 10.28
CA ASP A 280 -32.05 -22.45 11.00
C ASP A 280 -31.73 -22.10 12.47
N ARG A 281 -31.55 -20.80 12.76
CA ARG A 281 -31.27 -20.27 14.11
C ARG A 281 -32.51 -19.72 14.82
N ASP A 282 -33.72 -19.95 14.31
CA ASP A 282 -35.00 -19.42 14.80
C ASP A 282 -34.96 -17.90 15.09
N ILE A 283 -34.32 -17.13 14.22
CA ILE A 283 -34.34 -15.66 14.31
C ILE A 283 -35.58 -15.14 13.59
N ILE A 284 -35.94 -15.78 12.47
CA ILE A 284 -37.19 -15.58 11.71
C ILE A 284 -38.09 -16.81 11.83
N SER A 285 -39.37 -16.67 11.49
CA SER A 285 -40.35 -17.75 11.58
C SER A 285 -40.41 -18.63 10.34
N SER A 286 -40.21 -18.07 9.15
CA SER A 286 -40.13 -18.81 7.88
C SER A 286 -39.75 -17.90 6.73
N VAL A 287 -39.33 -18.53 5.63
CA VAL A 287 -39.07 -17.89 4.34
C VAL A 287 -40.20 -18.21 3.36
N GLY A 288 -40.69 -17.19 2.65
CA GLY A 288 -41.74 -17.30 1.65
C GLY A 288 -41.38 -16.64 0.32
N LYS A 289 -42.36 -16.64 -0.60
CA LYS A 289 -42.26 -15.99 -1.90
C LYS A 289 -43.45 -15.04 -2.10
N PRO A 290 -43.24 -13.76 -2.45
CA PRO A 290 -44.32 -12.86 -2.83
C PRO A 290 -45.08 -13.37 -4.06
N PHE A 291 -46.36 -13.04 -4.19
CA PHE A 291 -47.19 -13.47 -5.31
C PHE A 291 -46.75 -12.90 -6.67
N TRP A 292 -46.13 -11.73 -6.68
CA TRP A 292 -45.84 -10.94 -7.89
C TRP A 292 -44.35 -10.77 -8.19
N SER A 293 -43.46 -11.35 -7.37
CA SER A 293 -42.02 -11.26 -7.59
C SER A 293 -41.30 -12.55 -7.26
N ASN A 294 -40.06 -12.66 -7.75
CA ASN A 294 -39.18 -13.75 -7.38
C ASN A 294 -38.38 -13.46 -6.11
N ASP A 295 -38.71 -12.39 -5.38
CA ASP A 295 -38.00 -11.99 -4.18
C ASP A 295 -38.22 -12.98 -3.02
N ILE A 296 -37.56 -12.70 -1.91
CA ILE A 296 -37.62 -13.47 -0.68
C ILE A 296 -38.50 -12.70 0.30
N ALA A 297 -39.65 -13.28 0.67
CA ALA A 297 -40.47 -12.74 1.75
C ALA A 297 -40.02 -13.33 3.08
N VAL A 298 -39.74 -12.48 4.07
CA VAL A 298 -39.31 -12.93 5.40
C VAL A 298 -40.48 -12.83 6.37
N ASN A 299 -40.87 -13.95 6.99
CA ASN A 299 -41.92 -13.98 8.00
C ASN A 299 -41.29 -13.99 9.40
N LEU A 300 -41.76 -13.10 10.28
CA LEU A 300 -41.19 -12.91 11.61
C LEU A 300 -42.02 -13.62 12.69
N TYR A 301 -41.37 -13.99 13.79
CA TYR A 301 -42.09 -14.38 15.00
C TYR A 301 -42.90 -13.21 15.54
N ARG A 302 -44.10 -13.53 16.05
CA ARG A 302 -44.94 -12.56 16.76
C ARG A 302 -44.35 -12.32 18.15
N SER A 303 -44.36 -11.06 18.57
CA SER A 303 -44.08 -10.67 19.96
C SER A 303 -45.20 -11.07 20.91
#